data_AF-A0A9W6D806-F1
#
_entry.id   AF-A0A9W6D806-F1
#
_cell.length_a   1.000
_cell.length_b   1.000
_cell.length_c   1.000
_cell.angle_alpha   90.00
_cell.angle_beta   90.00
_cell.angle_gamma   90.00
#
_symmetry.space_group_name_H-M   'P 1'
#
loop_
_entity.id
_entity.type
_entity.pdbx_description
1 polymer ?
#
loop_
_entity_poly.entity_id
_entity_poly.type
_entity_poly.pdbx_seq_one_letter_code
_entity_poly.pdbx_strand_id
1 'polypeptide(L)'
;MNYIIYDLEFNQKYIDFPEDNSNDSSRLPFEIIQIGALKLNERFETVSSFNALVKPKVYPKVHPYVEKLTKINDDIASSGKDFVSVYNDFLKFIADDQVVLCVWGTVDIKELLRNIEFYNLSSSSISKYYIDVQRNASLYLKSPNNSKVGLKTAIELLNLKTDNEFHDAFNDAYYTSEIFKTIYDDTIKPIIYSSSPYRKATSPKEKVDTASLIKQFEKMYSREMSDDEKSIIKLAYNMGRTRQFVVPYNSKEDT
;
A
#
# COMPACT_ATOMS: atom_id res chain seq x y z
N MET A 1 0.65 -26.99 -0.28
CA MET A 1 0.87 -25.55 -0.09
C MET A 1 -0.24 -24.80 -0.79
N ASN A 2 -0.98 -23.97 -0.07
CA ASN A 2 -2.04 -23.15 -0.65
C ASN A 2 -1.66 -21.67 -0.63
N TYR A 3 -2.11 -20.92 -1.62
CA TYR A 3 -1.94 -19.47 -1.71
C TYR A 3 -3.27 -18.79 -1.42
N ILE A 4 -3.31 -17.91 -0.43
CA ILE A 4 -4.47 -17.08 -0.14
C ILE A 4 -4.20 -15.71 -0.75
N ILE A 5 -4.75 -15.47 -1.94
CA ILE A 5 -4.77 -14.14 -2.54
C ILE A 5 -5.89 -13.37 -1.86
N TYR A 6 -5.60 -12.22 -1.26
CA TYR A 6 -6.65 -11.41 -0.65
C TYR A 6 -6.40 -9.91 -0.80
N ASP A 7 -7.48 -9.15 -0.70
CA ASP A 7 -7.52 -7.70 -0.70
C ASP A 7 -8.55 -7.22 0.34
N LEU A 8 -8.50 -5.95 0.72
CA LEU A 8 -9.29 -5.37 1.79
C LEU A 8 -9.76 -3.96 1.41
N GLU A 9 -11.03 -3.66 1.71
CA GLU A 9 -11.51 -2.28 1.70
C GLU A 9 -11.63 -1.75 3.12
N PHE A 10 -11.33 -0.46 3.29
CA PHE A 10 -11.28 0.19 4.60
C PHE A 10 -12.11 1.47 4.66
N ASN A 11 -12.76 1.69 5.81
CA ASN A 11 -13.31 2.98 6.20
C ASN A 11 -12.34 3.74 7.11
N GLN A 12 -12.54 5.05 7.21
CA GLN A 12 -11.68 5.95 7.96
C GLN A 12 -12.47 7.14 8.53
N LYS A 13 -11.88 7.82 9.51
CA LYS A 13 -12.41 9.04 10.12
C LYS A 13 -12.79 10.10 9.07
N TYR A 14 -13.97 10.68 9.22
CA TYR A 14 -14.40 11.87 8.49
C TYR A 14 -14.73 12.99 9.47
N ILE A 15 -14.16 14.18 9.27
CA ILE A 15 -14.12 15.24 10.29
C ILE A 15 -15.51 15.75 10.69
N ASP A 16 -16.49 15.62 9.80
CA ASP A 16 -17.87 16.08 10.02
C ASP A 16 -18.73 15.04 10.77
N PHE A 17 -18.17 13.89 11.16
CA PHE A 17 -18.86 12.87 11.96
C PHE A 17 -18.35 12.88 13.40
N PRO A 18 -19.05 13.57 14.34
CA PRO A 18 -18.62 13.71 15.72
C PRO A 18 -18.79 12.43 16.56
N GLU A 19 -19.43 11.39 16.02
CA GLU A 19 -19.64 10.10 16.69
C GLU A 19 -18.39 9.21 16.74
N ASP A 20 -17.27 9.64 16.14
CA ASP A 20 -16.02 8.91 16.15
C ASP A 20 -15.36 8.89 17.55
N ASN A 21 -15.08 7.69 18.06
CA ASN A 21 -14.34 7.51 19.31
C ASN A 21 -12.87 7.92 19.13
N SER A 22 -12.52 9.16 19.47
CA SER A 22 -11.18 9.74 19.24
C SER A 22 -10.00 8.88 19.69
N ASN A 23 -10.12 8.14 20.80
CA ASN A 23 -9.07 7.23 21.28
C ASN A 23 -8.94 5.99 20.37
N ASP A 24 -10.06 5.41 19.96
CA ASP A 24 -10.09 4.26 19.06
C ASP A 24 -9.65 4.64 17.65
N SER A 25 -10.01 5.83 17.16
CA SER A 25 -9.55 6.32 15.86
C SER A 25 -8.02 6.42 15.76
N SER A 26 -7.35 6.71 16.87
CA SER A 26 -5.89 6.77 16.92
C SER A 26 -5.24 5.38 16.83
N ARG A 27 -5.90 4.36 17.39
CA ARG A 27 -5.46 2.96 17.41
C ARG A 27 -5.83 2.22 16.13
N LEU A 28 -6.95 2.60 15.51
CA LEU A 28 -7.50 2.01 14.29
C LEU A 28 -7.83 3.12 13.26
N PRO A 29 -6.83 3.65 12.53
CA PRO A 29 -7.06 4.68 11.53
C PRO A 29 -7.84 4.15 10.31
N PHE A 30 -7.73 2.85 10.02
CA PHE A 30 -8.42 2.17 8.92
C PHE A 30 -9.17 0.96 9.46
N GLU A 31 -10.50 1.04 9.47
CA GLU A 31 -11.38 -0.05 9.88
C GLU A 31 -11.80 -0.86 8.65
N ILE A 32 -11.60 -2.17 8.67
CA ILE A 32 -11.96 -3.02 7.53
C ILE A 32 -13.49 -3.03 7.34
N ILE A 33 -13.94 -2.84 6.09
CA ILE A 33 -15.35 -2.91 5.68
C ILE A 33 -15.64 -4.00 4.64
N GLN A 34 -14.62 -4.57 3.99
CA GLN A 34 -14.76 -5.75 3.14
C GLN A 34 -13.48 -6.60 3.17
N ILE A 35 -13.64 -7.92 3.12
CA ILE A 35 -12.55 -8.88 2.90
C ILE A 35 -12.89 -9.72 1.68
N GLY A 36 -12.05 -9.65 0.66
CA GLY A 36 -12.15 -10.48 -0.54
C GLY A 36 -10.93 -11.38 -0.65
N ALA A 37 -11.13 -12.67 -0.91
CA ALA A 37 -10.03 -13.62 -1.03
C ALA A 37 -10.34 -14.81 -1.94
N LEU A 38 -9.27 -15.38 -2.52
CA LEU A 38 -9.25 -16.62 -3.27
C LEU A 38 -8.20 -17.56 -2.70
N LYS A 39 -8.56 -18.83 -2.53
CA LYS A 39 -7.65 -19.91 -2.17
C LYS A 39 -7.24 -20.64 -3.45
N LEU A 40 -5.96 -20.58 -3.77
CA LEU A 40 -5.36 -21.32 -4.88
C LEU A 40 -4.56 -22.52 -4.36
N ASN A 41 -4.63 -23.65 -5.06
CA ASN A 41 -3.77 -24.79 -4.78
C ASN A 41 -2.38 -24.63 -5.42
N GLU A 42 -1.53 -25.66 -5.32
CA GLU A 42 -0.17 -25.66 -5.87
C GLU A 42 -0.10 -25.53 -7.40
N ARG A 43 -1.19 -25.84 -8.11
CA ARG A 43 -1.33 -25.66 -9.57
C ARG A 43 -1.94 -24.30 -9.93
N PHE A 44 -2.11 -23.41 -8.95
CA PHE A 44 -2.82 -22.14 -9.05
C PHE A 44 -4.28 -22.25 -9.48
N GLU A 45 -4.91 -23.41 -9.29
CA GLU A 45 -6.34 -23.58 -9.51
C GLU A 45 -7.09 -23.01 -8.29
N THR A 46 -8.12 -22.21 -8.55
CA THR A 46 -9.00 -21.70 -7.49
C THR A 46 -9.81 -22.86 -6.90
N VAL A 47 -9.60 -23.15 -5.62
CA VAL A 47 -10.31 -24.22 -4.90
C VAL A 47 -11.39 -23.69 -3.95
N SER A 48 -11.32 -22.41 -3.57
CA SER A 48 -12.32 -21.77 -2.73
C SER A 48 -12.24 -20.25 -2.85
N SER A 49 -13.32 -19.56 -2.48
CA SER A 49 -13.43 -18.11 -2.44
C SER A 49 -14.04 -17.63 -1.12
N PHE A 50 -13.73 -16.40 -0.74
CA PHE A 50 -14.27 -15.70 0.42
C PHE A 50 -14.57 -14.27 0.04
N ASN A 51 -15.78 -13.80 0.31
CA ASN A 51 -16.17 -12.40 0.14
C ASN A 51 -17.12 -12.04 1.28
N ALA A 52 -16.74 -11.09 2.12
CA ALA A 52 -17.53 -10.71 3.27
C ALA A 52 -17.46 -9.21 3.53
N LEU A 53 -18.62 -8.59 3.70
CA LEU A 53 -18.75 -7.24 4.25
C LEU A 53 -18.58 -7.26 5.76
N VAL A 54 -17.87 -6.28 6.27
CA VAL A 54 -17.67 -6.04 7.70
C VAL A 54 -18.43 -4.79 8.10
N LYS A 55 -19.29 -4.93 9.10
CA LYS A 55 -20.02 -3.80 9.68
C LYS A 55 -19.07 -2.95 10.53
N PRO A 56 -18.84 -1.67 10.17
CA PRO A 56 -17.96 -0.80 10.92
C PRO A 56 -18.57 -0.44 12.27
N LYS A 57 -17.72 -0.37 13.30
CA LYS A 57 -18.09 0.00 14.67
C LYS A 57 -17.34 1.24 15.14
N VAL A 58 -16.09 1.42 14.69
CA VAL A 58 -15.26 2.58 15.05
C VAL A 58 -15.64 3.80 14.23
N TYR A 59 -15.92 3.60 12.94
CA TYR A 59 -16.42 4.61 12.02
C TYR A 59 -17.78 4.18 11.44
N PRO A 60 -18.89 4.34 12.18
CA PRO A 60 -20.21 3.83 11.76
C PRO A 60 -20.72 4.44 10.44
N LYS A 61 -20.20 5.61 10.07
CA LYS A 61 -20.50 6.31 8.83
C LYS A 61 -19.38 6.09 7.82
N VAL A 62 -19.73 5.65 6.62
CA VAL A 62 -18.76 5.47 5.54
C VAL A 62 -18.31 6.84 5.04
N HIS A 63 -16.99 7.04 4.98
CA HIS A 63 -16.42 8.27 4.47
C HIS A 63 -16.85 8.48 2.99
N PRO A 64 -17.32 9.67 2.57
CA PRO A 64 -17.87 9.88 1.21
C PRO A 64 -16.91 9.51 0.06
N TYR A 65 -15.61 9.78 0.24
CA TYR A 65 -14.58 9.30 -0.69
C TYR A 65 -14.50 7.77 -0.78
N VAL A 66 -14.57 7.06 0.35
CA VAL A 66 -14.55 5.59 0.40
C VAL A 66 -15.80 5.02 -0.27
N GLU A 67 -16.98 5.56 0.03
CA GLU A 67 -18.23 5.17 -0.63
C GLU A 67 -18.16 5.39 -2.14
N LYS A 68 -17.66 6.54 -2.58
CA LYS A 68 -17.51 6.83 -4.01
C LYS A 68 -16.58 5.82 -4.70
N LEU A 69 -15.51 5.44 -4.03
CA LEU A 69 -14.47 4.55 -4.54
C LEU A 69 -14.97 3.10 -4.59
N THR A 70 -15.47 2.59 -3.46
CA THR A 70 -15.82 1.18 -3.24
C THR A 70 -17.27 0.82 -3.53
N LYS A 71 -18.14 1.82 -3.68
CA LYS A 71 -19.60 1.68 -3.77
C LYS A 71 -20.26 1.11 -2.51
N ILE A 72 -19.50 0.91 -1.43
CA ILE A 72 -20.02 0.49 -0.14
C ILE A 72 -20.55 1.74 0.58
N ASN A 73 -21.87 1.87 0.67
CA ASN A 73 -22.53 2.91 1.44
C ASN A 73 -22.87 2.43 2.87
N ASP A 74 -23.41 3.32 3.70
CA ASP A 74 -23.80 3.01 5.08
C ASP A 74 -24.73 1.79 5.19
N ASP A 75 -25.70 1.64 4.29
CA ASP A 75 -26.68 0.56 4.32
C ASP A 75 -26.03 -0.79 3.98
N ILE A 76 -25.18 -0.81 2.95
CA ILE A 76 -24.41 -1.98 2.54
C ILE A 76 -23.45 -2.38 3.67
N ALA A 77 -22.66 -1.44 4.19
CA ALA A 77 -21.74 -1.69 5.30
C ALA A 77 -22.48 -2.23 6.54
N SER A 78 -23.64 -1.65 6.86
CA SER A 78 -24.47 -2.06 8.01
C SER A 78 -25.08 -3.46 7.89
N SER A 79 -25.17 -4.00 6.67
CA SER A 79 -25.65 -5.37 6.39
C SER A 79 -24.58 -6.44 6.67
N GLY A 80 -23.31 -6.05 6.78
CA GLY A 80 -22.20 -6.93 7.11
C GLY A 80 -22.27 -7.51 8.53
N LYS A 81 -21.47 -8.54 8.78
CA LYS A 81 -21.26 -9.04 10.16
C LYS A 81 -20.19 -8.20 10.86
N ASP A 82 -20.13 -8.26 12.19
CA ASP A 82 -19.05 -7.61 12.92
C ASP A 82 -17.68 -8.22 12.56
N PHE A 83 -16.60 -7.43 12.73
CA PHE A 83 -15.24 -7.85 12.36
C PHE A 83 -14.81 -9.16 13.03
N VAL A 84 -15.17 -9.40 14.28
CA VAL A 84 -14.79 -10.62 15.01
C VAL A 84 -15.42 -11.84 14.35
N SER A 85 -16.70 -11.76 14.00
CA SER A 85 -17.41 -12.82 13.27
C SER A 85 -16.80 -13.07 11.88
N VAL A 86 -16.58 -12.02 11.09
CA VAL A 86 -15.98 -12.16 9.74
C VAL A 86 -14.56 -12.72 9.82
N TYR A 87 -13.76 -12.27 10.78
CA TYR A 87 -12.40 -12.77 10.98
C TYR A 87 -12.39 -14.27 11.33
N ASN A 88 -13.29 -14.72 12.19
CA ASN A 88 -13.41 -16.15 12.50
C ASN A 88 -13.82 -16.98 11.28
N ASP A 89 -14.72 -16.46 10.44
CA ASP A 89 -15.10 -17.12 9.19
C ASP A 89 -13.91 -17.12 8.20
N PHE A 90 -13.13 -16.05 8.15
CA PHE A 90 -11.90 -15.96 7.36
C PHE A 90 -10.82 -16.95 7.83
N LEU A 91 -10.67 -17.16 9.14
CA LEU A 91 -9.77 -18.17 9.69
C LEU A 91 -10.17 -19.59 9.28
N LYS A 92 -11.48 -19.91 9.27
CA LYS A 92 -11.98 -21.20 8.77
C LYS A 92 -11.74 -21.35 7.26
N PHE A 93 -11.86 -20.25 6.52
CA PHE A 93 -11.55 -20.24 5.09
C PHE A 93 -10.06 -20.49 4.82
N ILE A 94 -9.17 -19.86 5.59
CA ILE A 94 -7.72 -20.06 5.49
C ILE A 94 -7.34 -21.48 5.94
N ALA A 95 -8.03 -22.03 6.93
CA ALA A 95 -7.71 -23.30 7.58
C ALA A 95 -7.31 -24.41 6.59
N ASP A 96 -6.46 -25.30 7.10
CA ASP A 96 -5.72 -26.36 6.40
C ASP A 96 -4.41 -25.93 5.72
N ASP A 97 -3.47 -26.89 5.70
CA ASP A 97 -2.16 -26.85 5.03
C ASP A 97 -1.18 -25.73 5.44
N GLN A 98 0.04 -25.82 4.90
CA GLN A 98 0.93 -24.65 4.83
C GLN A 98 0.33 -23.64 3.86
N VAL A 99 0.10 -22.42 4.35
CA VAL A 99 -0.50 -21.32 3.60
C VAL A 99 0.51 -20.19 3.40
N VAL A 100 0.51 -19.59 2.21
CA VAL A 100 1.19 -18.34 1.90
C VAL A 100 0.15 -17.27 1.60
N LEU A 101 0.27 -16.10 2.23
CA LEU A 101 -0.59 -14.96 1.92
C LEU A 101 -0.04 -14.20 0.71
N CYS A 102 -0.90 -13.84 -0.24
CA CYS A 102 -0.53 -13.04 -1.39
C CYS A 102 -1.41 -11.79 -1.39
N VAL A 103 -0.78 -10.63 -1.43
CA VAL A 103 -1.46 -9.34 -1.45
C VAL A 103 -0.95 -8.51 -2.61
N TRP A 104 -1.79 -7.63 -3.15
CA TRP A 104 -1.29 -6.65 -4.09
C TRP A 104 -0.25 -5.76 -3.41
N GLY A 105 -0.57 -5.17 -2.24
CA GLY A 105 0.37 -4.36 -1.48
C GLY A 105 0.45 -4.77 0.00
N THR A 106 1.56 -4.42 0.65
CA THR A 106 1.76 -4.73 2.08
C THR A 106 0.85 -3.95 3.04
N VAL A 107 0.01 -3.03 2.52
CA VAL A 107 -0.96 -2.27 3.32
C VAL A 107 -1.99 -3.21 3.90
N ASP A 108 -2.48 -4.18 3.13
CA ASP A 108 -3.54 -5.09 3.57
C ASP A 108 -3.10 -6.00 4.71
N ILE A 109 -1.86 -6.47 4.68
CA ILE A 109 -1.28 -7.24 5.79
C ILE A 109 -1.20 -6.37 7.05
N LYS A 110 -0.71 -5.15 6.91
CA LYS A 110 -0.54 -4.23 8.04
C LYS A 110 -1.87 -3.89 8.68
N GLU A 111 -2.87 -3.54 7.89
CA GLU A 111 -4.18 -3.13 8.41
C GLU A 111 -5.00 -4.32 8.90
N LEU A 112 -4.88 -5.52 8.29
CA LEU A 112 -5.43 -6.76 8.86
C LEU A 112 -4.91 -7.02 10.27
N LEU A 113 -3.58 -7.03 10.44
CA LEU A 113 -2.95 -7.27 11.74
C LEU A 113 -3.31 -6.20 12.76
N ARG A 114 -3.45 -4.93 12.34
CA ARG A 114 -3.89 -3.85 13.22
C ARG A 114 -5.35 -4.02 13.67
N ASN A 115 -6.25 -4.40 12.76
CA ASN A 115 -7.65 -4.67 13.12
C ASN A 115 -7.73 -5.86 14.10
N ILE A 116 -6.96 -6.93 13.86
CA ILE A 116 -6.84 -8.08 14.78
C ILE A 116 -6.39 -7.62 16.17
N GLU A 117 -5.33 -6.81 16.25
CA GLU A 117 -4.80 -6.28 17.51
C GLU A 117 -5.81 -5.38 18.22
N PHE A 118 -6.50 -4.49 17.50
CA PHE A 118 -7.50 -3.59 18.05
C PHE A 118 -8.65 -4.33 18.74
N TYR A 119 -9.12 -5.42 18.13
CA TYR A 119 -10.17 -6.28 18.68
C TYR A 119 -9.65 -7.35 19.67
N ASN A 120 -8.37 -7.30 20.05
CA ASN A 120 -7.71 -8.27 20.95
C ASN A 120 -7.84 -9.73 20.48
N LEU A 121 -7.76 -9.95 19.17
CA LEU A 121 -7.85 -11.27 18.56
C LEU A 121 -6.46 -11.89 18.36
N SER A 122 -6.38 -13.22 18.29
CA SER A 122 -5.12 -13.90 18.00
C SER A 122 -4.78 -13.85 16.51
N SER A 123 -3.54 -13.48 16.19
CA SER A 123 -2.97 -13.57 14.83
C SER A 123 -2.20 -14.88 14.59
N SER A 124 -2.21 -15.83 15.53
CA SER A 124 -1.39 -17.05 15.47
C SER A 124 -1.69 -17.94 14.26
N SER A 125 -2.96 -17.94 13.82
CA SER A 125 -3.45 -18.74 12.70
C SER A 125 -3.24 -18.04 11.35
N ILE A 126 -2.84 -16.77 11.35
CA ILE A 126 -2.49 -16.03 10.15
C ILE A 126 -1.05 -16.39 9.77
N SER A 127 -0.85 -16.83 8.53
CA SER A 127 0.49 -17.18 8.05
C SER A 127 1.41 -15.97 8.11
N LYS A 128 2.64 -16.19 8.59
CA LYS A 128 3.70 -15.19 8.57
C LYS A 128 4.36 -15.09 7.21
N TYR A 129 4.16 -16.06 6.33
CA TYR A 129 4.74 -16.10 5.00
C TYR A 129 3.82 -15.39 4.02
N TYR A 130 4.37 -14.40 3.30
CA TYR A 130 3.63 -13.67 2.30
C TYR A 130 4.43 -13.37 1.05
N ILE A 131 3.71 -13.04 -0.02
CA ILE A 131 4.23 -12.56 -1.31
C ILE A 131 3.61 -11.19 -1.60
N ASP A 132 4.47 -10.21 -1.87
CA ASP A 132 4.09 -8.89 -2.39
C ASP A 132 3.95 -9.00 -3.92
N VAL A 133 2.72 -9.21 -4.41
CA VAL A 133 2.45 -9.45 -5.84
C VAL A 133 2.77 -8.20 -6.66
N GLN A 134 2.48 -6.99 -6.15
CA GLN A 134 2.83 -5.73 -6.83
C GLN A 134 4.33 -5.60 -7.06
N ARG A 135 5.16 -5.94 -6.06
CA ARG A 135 6.61 -5.87 -6.21
C ARG A 135 7.09 -6.80 -7.31
N ASN A 136 6.59 -8.03 -7.34
CA ASN A 136 6.96 -9.00 -8.39
C ASN A 136 6.44 -8.56 -9.76
N ALA A 137 5.22 -8.04 -9.85
CA ALA A 137 4.64 -7.51 -11.08
C ALA A 137 5.45 -6.31 -11.61
N SER A 138 5.84 -5.37 -10.74
CA SER A 138 6.70 -4.23 -11.08
C SER A 138 8.04 -4.67 -11.69
N LEU A 139 8.66 -5.72 -11.14
CA LEU A 139 9.91 -6.28 -11.64
C LEU A 139 9.70 -6.97 -13.00
N TYR A 140 8.66 -7.79 -13.11
CA TYR A 140 8.29 -8.48 -14.35
C TYR A 140 8.05 -7.48 -15.49
N LEU A 141 7.30 -6.41 -15.22
CA LEU A 141 6.96 -5.36 -16.18
C LEU A 141 8.08 -4.32 -16.42
N LYS A 142 9.24 -4.47 -15.77
CA LYS A 142 10.39 -3.55 -15.88
C LYS A 142 10.01 -2.08 -15.63
N SER A 143 9.20 -1.84 -14.60
CA SER A 143 8.70 -0.50 -14.27
C SER A 143 9.84 0.51 -14.07
N PRO A 144 9.77 1.72 -14.68
CA PRO A 144 10.84 2.70 -14.58
C PRO A 144 11.16 3.05 -13.13
N ASN A 145 12.46 3.19 -12.81
CA ASN A 145 12.98 3.58 -11.50
C ASN A 145 12.49 2.70 -10.33
N ASN A 146 12.18 1.42 -10.55
CA ASN A 146 11.58 0.53 -9.56
C ASN A 146 10.28 1.10 -8.94
N SER A 147 9.50 1.84 -9.74
CA SER A 147 8.19 2.33 -9.30
C SER A 147 7.21 1.18 -9.11
N LYS A 148 6.35 1.31 -8.09
CA LYS A 148 5.27 0.36 -7.80
C LYS A 148 4.14 0.56 -8.81
N VAL A 149 3.85 -0.47 -9.60
CA VAL A 149 2.77 -0.45 -10.60
C VAL A 149 1.41 -0.56 -9.89
N GLY A 150 0.40 0.18 -10.35
CA GLY A 150 -0.98 0.04 -9.86
C GLY A 150 -1.63 -1.24 -10.39
N LEU A 151 -2.61 -1.79 -9.67
CA LEU A 151 -3.28 -3.04 -10.06
C LEU A 151 -3.89 -2.94 -11.45
N LYS A 152 -4.70 -1.90 -11.68
CA LYS A 152 -5.30 -1.60 -12.98
C LYS A 152 -4.26 -1.48 -14.10
N THR A 153 -3.18 -0.73 -13.88
CA THR A 153 -2.10 -0.58 -14.86
C THR A 153 -1.41 -1.92 -15.16
N ALA A 154 -1.22 -2.78 -14.17
CA ALA A 154 -0.64 -4.10 -14.38
C ALA A 154 -1.56 -5.01 -15.20
N ILE A 155 -2.87 -5.00 -14.94
CA ILE A 155 -3.88 -5.70 -15.76
C ILE A 155 -3.82 -5.24 -17.22
N GLU A 156 -3.79 -3.93 -17.45
CA GLU A 156 -3.70 -3.33 -18.78
C GLU A 156 -2.39 -3.74 -19.50
N LEU A 157 -1.24 -3.63 -18.83
CA LEU A 157 0.06 -3.98 -19.42
C LEU A 157 0.22 -5.49 -19.71
N LEU A 158 -0.44 -6.34 -18.94
CA LEU A 158 -0.46 -7.79 -19.16
C LEU A 158 -1.55 -8.23 -20.14
N ASN A 159 -2.35 -7.30 -20.68
CA ASN A 159 -3.49 -7.57 -21.55
C ASN A 159 -4.49 -8.57 -20.94
N LEU A 160 -4.70 -8.49 -19.62
CA LEU A 160 -5.65 -9.32 -18.90
C LEU A 160 -7.07 -8.74 -19.02
N LYS A 161 -8.06 -9.62 -19.07
CA LYS A 161 -9.47 -9.22 -19.25
C LYS A 161 -9.98 -8.49 -18.01
N THR A 162 -10.64 -7.35 -18.21
CA THR A 162 -11.22 -6.54 -17.13
C THR A 162 -12.75 -6.60 -17.21
N ASP A 163 -13.35 -7.56 -16.51
CA ASP A 163 -14.81 -7.79 -16.53
C ASP A 163 -15.56 -7.22 -15.31
N ASN A 164 -14.84 -6.83 -14.27
CA ASN A 164 -15.38 -6.43 -12.97
C ASN A 164 -14.88 -5.02 -12.60
N GLU A 165 -15.53 -4.42 -11.60
CA GLU A 165 -15.14 -3.11 -11.09
C GLU A 165 -13.94 -3.24 -10.14
N PHE A 166 -13.04 -2.24 -10.18
CA PHE A 166 -11.96 -2.07 -9.22
C PHE A 166 -12.48 -1.45 -7.91
N HIS A 167 -11.73 -1.60 -6.83
CA HIS A 167 -12.11 -1.15 -5.48
C HIS A 167 -13.30 -1.93 -4.88
N ASP A 168 -13.44 -3.17 -5.32
CA ASP A 168 -14.15 -4.22 -4.62
C ASP A 168 -13.10 -5.25 -4.22
N ALA A 169 -13.00 -5.56 -2.92
CA ALA A 169 -11.93 -6.40 -2.40
C ALA A 169 -11.88 -7.79 -3.05
N PHE A 170 -13.04 -8.34 -3.45
CA PHE A 170 -13.07 -9.66 -4.07
C PHE A 170 -12.59 -9.63 -5.52
N ASN A 171 -13.01 -8.62 -6.27
CA ASN A 171 -12.56 -8.40 -7.64
C ASN A 171 -11.06 -8.09 -7.67
N ASP A 172 -10.56 -7.28 -6.75
CA ASP A 172 -9.15 -6.92 -6.68
C ASP A 172 -8.28 -8.11 -6.23
N ALA A 173 -8.78 -8.98 -5.36
CA ALA A 173 -8.17 -10.28 -5.07
C ALA A 173 -8.15 -11.20 -6.32
N TYR A 174 -9.23 -11.20 -7.11
CA TYR A 174 -9.29 -11.93 -8.38
C TYR A 174 -8.26 -11.43 -9.38
N TYR A 175 -8.19 -10.12 -9.62
CA TYR A 175 -7.19 -9.51 -10.50
C TYR A 175 -5.76 -9.79 -10.04
N THR A 176 -5.52 -9.67 -8.73
CA THR A 176 -4.23 -10.03 -8.13
C THR A 176 -3.89 -11.51 -8.40
N SER A 177 -4.87 -12.40 -8.36
CA SER A 177 -4.67 -13.83 -8.64
C SER A 177 -4.30 -14.10 -10.10
N GLU A 178 -4.94 -13.41 -11.04
CA GLU A 178 -4.66 -13.56 -12.48
C GLU A 178 -3.28 -13.00 -12.84
N ILE A 179 -2.91 -11.86 -12.25
CA ILE A 179 -1.54 -11.33 -12.38
C ILE A 179 -0.56 -12.31 -11.79
N PHE A 180 -0.80 -12.79 -10.57
CA PHE A 180 0.09 -13.73 -9.88
C PHE A 180 0.34 -14.98 -10.72
N LYS A 181 -0.71 -15.61 -11.26
CA LYS A 181 -0.60 -16.75 -12.19
C LYS A 181 0.25 -16.44 -13.43
N THR A 182 0.10 -15.23 -13.96
CA THR A 182 0.80 -14.79 -15.19
C THR A 182 2.29 -14.55 -14.96
N ILE A 183 2.65 -13.95 -13.83
CA ILE A 183 4.03 -13.54 -13.53
C ILE A 183 4.81 -14.59 -12.73
N TYR A 184 4.14 -15.65 -12.25
CA TYR A 184 4.77 -16.60 -11.35
C TYR A 184 5.95 -17.31 -12.00
N ASP A 185 7.08 -17.34 -11.28
CA ASP A 185 8.22 -18.19 -11.57
C ASP A 185 8.85 -18.69 -10.27
N ASP A 186 9.72 -19.69 -10.36
CA ASP A 186 10.33 -20.35 -9.19
C ASP A 186 11.20 -19.43 -8.32
N THR A 187 11.57 -18.24 -8.80
CA THR A 187 12.32 -17.24 -8.03
C THR A 187 11.44 -16.45 -7.06
N ILE A 188 10.11 -16.43 -7.27
CA ILE A 188 9.17 -15.82 -6.34
C ILE A 188 9.07 -16.69 -5.09
N LYS A 189 9.74 -16.27 -4.02
CA LYS A 189 9.71 -16.96 -2.72
C LYS A 189 8.93 -16.15 -1.68
N PRO A 190 8.14 -16.81 -0.83
CA PRO A 190 7.50 -16.16 0.31
C PRO A 190 8.54 -15.56 1.26
N ILE A 191 8.26 -14.37 1.77
CA ILE A 191 9.05 -13.71 2.79
C ILE A 191 8.27 -13.67 4.11
N ILE A 192 8.99 -13.62 5.23
CA ILE A 192 8.36 -13.53 6.55
C ILE A 192 7.95 -12.06 6.78
N TYR A 193 6.66 -11.83 7.03
CA TYR A 193 6.17 -10.54 7.47
C TYR A 193 6.71 -10.23 8.85
N SER A 194 7.53 -9.19 8.93
CA SER A 194 7.92 -8.60 10.19
C SER A 194 7.15 -7.29 10.33
N SER A 195 6.26 -7.25 11.32
CA SER A 195 5.63 -6.01 11.79
C SER A 195 6.63 -5.03 12.41
N SER A 196 7.94 -5.36 12.39
CA SER A 196 8.99 -4.45 12.82
C SER A 196 8.71 -3.09 12.20
N PRO A 197 8.60 -2.03 13.02
CA PRO A 197 8.49 -0.69 12.52
C PRO A 197 9.86 -0.37 11.90
N TYR A 198 10.10 -0.85 10.68
CA TYR A 198 10.89 -0.12 9.72
C TYR A 198 10.11 1.15 9.41
N ARG A 199 10.03 2.05 10.40
CA ARG A 199 10.47 3.40 10.14
C ARG A 199 11.82 3.20 9.47
N LYS A 200 11.87 3.23 8.13
CA LYS A 200 13.02 3.87 7.51
C LYS A 200 13.18 5.11 8.35
N ALA A 201 14.26 5.21 9.13
CA ALA A 201 14.58 6.46 9.77
C ALA A 201 14.53 7.45 8.60
N THR A 202 13.45 8.23 8.52
CA THR A 202 13.40 9.33 7.59
C THR A 202 14.51 10.17 8.14
N SER A 203 15.67 10.10 7.49
CA SER A 203 16.79 10.99 7.76
C SER A 203 16.12 12.35 7.94
N PRO A 204 16.27 12.98 9.12
CA PRO A 204 15.53 14.19 9.46
C PRO A 204 15.54 15.10 8.24
N LYS A 205 14.37 15.58 7.79
CA LYS A 205 14.28 16.34 6.54
C LYS A 205 15.27 17.50 6.64
N GLU A 206 16.42 17.37 5.98
CA GLU A 206 17.46 18.36 6.03
C GLU A 206 16.96 19.58 5.26
N LYS A 207 16.82 20.70 5.98
CA LYS A 207 16.49 21.98 5.39
C LYS A 207 17.80 22.75 5.19
N VAL A 208 17.98 23.26 3.98
CA VAL A 208 19.10 24.14 3.67
C VAL A 208 18.94 25.42 4.49
N ASP A 209 19.98 25.79 5.24
CA ASP A 209 20.06 27.12 5.85
C ASP A 209 20.45 28.13 4.78
N THR A 210 19.44 28.60 4.05
CA THR A 210 19.61 29.55 2.97
C THR A 210 20.15 30.90 3.46
N ALA A 211 19.91 31.27 4.72
CA ALA A 211 20.40 32.54 5.26
C ALA A 211 21.91 32.50 5.45
N SER A 212 22.44 31.41 6.03
CA SER A 212 23.89 31.21 6.18
C SER A 212 24.58 31.05 4.83
N LEU A 213 23.95 30.36 3.88
CA LEU A 213 24.45 30.25 2.50
C LEU A 213 24.63 31.64 1.86
N ILE A 214 23.61 32.50 1.89
CA ILE A 214 23.69 33.85 1.31
C ILE A 214 24.74 34.69 2.03
N LYS A 215 24.77 34.67 3.37
CA LYS A 215 25.79 35.39 4.15
C LYS A 215 27.22 35.01 3.78
N GLN A 216 27.45 33.73 3.45
CA GLN A 216 28.76 33.28 3.01
C GLN A 216 29.15 33.88 1.65
N PHE A 217 28.21 33.95 0.70
CA PHE A 217 28.43 34.66 -0.57
C PHE A 217 28.69 36.15 -0.34
N GLU A 218 27.87 36.81 0.48
CA GLU A 218 28.05 38.24 0.80
C GLU A 218 29.42 38.53 1.42
N LYS A 219 29.90 37.63 2.30
CA LYS A 219 31.24 37.69 2.87
C LYS A 219 32.33 37.50 1.80
N MET A 220 32.19 36.51 0.92
CA MET A 220 33.18 36.22 -0.12
C MET A 220 33.32 37.37 -1.13
N TYR A 221 32.21 38.02 -1.48
CA TYR A 221 32.18 39.13 -2.43
C TYR A 221 32.23 40.51 -1.75
N SER A 222 32.31 40.56 -0.42
CA SER A 222 32.35 41.78 0.39
C SER A 222 31.25 42.81 0.05
N ARG A 223 30.05 42.31 -0.27
CA ARG A 223 28.86 43.12 -0.58
C ARG A 223 27.58 42.34 -0.36
N GLU A 224 26.46 43.02 -0.24
CA GLU A 224 25.14 42.36 -0.21
C GLU A 224 24.80 41.74 -1.57
N MET A 225 24.07 40.62 -1.53
CA MET A 225 23.52 39.98 -2.72
C MET A 225 22.16 40.59 -3.06
N SER A 226 21.93 40.88 -4.34
CA SER A 226 20.61 41.28 -4.82
C SER A 226 19.59 40.14 -4.71
N ASP A 227 18.30 40.44 -4.81
CA ASP A 227 17.26 39.41 -4.73
C ASP A 227 17.31 38.44 -5.92
N ASP A 228 17.74 38.90 -7.09
CA ASP A 228 17.98 38.06 -8.27
C ASP A 228 19.17 37.12 -8.03
N GLU A 229 20.27 37.63 -7.47
CA GLU A 229 21.45 36.83 -7.14
C GLU A 229 21.12 35.76 -6.08
N LYS A 230 20.38 36.15 -5.03
CA LYS A 230 19.87 35.20 -4.02
C LYS A 230 19.01 34.12 -4.64
N SER A 231 18.21 34.44 -5.66
CA SER A 231 17.35 33.49 -6.36
C SER A 231 18.15 32.53 -7.24
N ILE A 232 19.15 33.04 -7.96
CA ILE A 232 20.08 32.23 -8.76
C ILE A 232 20.88 31.27 -7.88
N ILE A 233 21.40 31.73 -6.74
CA ILE A 233 22.16 30.90 -5.79
C ILE A 233 21.29 29.74 -5.27
N LYS A 234 20.04 30.02 -4.88
CA LYS A 234 19.09 28.99 -4.43
C LYS A 234 18.78 27.97 -5.52
N LEU A 235 18.58 28.45 -6.76
CA LEU A 235 18.29 27.60 -7.90
C LEU A 235 19.46 26.66 -8.22
N ALA A 236 20.67 27.20 -8.31
CA ALA A 236 21.89 26.45 -8.58
C ALA A 236 22.16 25.40 -7.50
N TYR A 237 21.98 25.75 -6.21
CA TYR A 237 22.11 24.79 -5.12
C TYR A 237 21.09 23.65 -5.24
N ASN A 238 19.82 23.96 -5.55
CA ASN A 238 18.79 22.94 -5.71
C ASN A 238 19.07 22.00 -6.88
N MET A 239 19.51 22.54 -8.03
CA MET A 239 19.92 21.75 -9.20
C MET A 239 21.10 20.82 -8.90
N GLY A 240 22.06 21.28 -8.11
CA GLY A 240 23.17 20.45 -7.62
C GLY A 240 22.70 19.35 -6.67
N ARG A 241 21.82 19.68 -5.72
CA ARG A 241 21.24 18.72 -4.77
C ARG A 241 20.43 17.62 -5.45
N THR A 242 19.69 17.95 -6.51
CA THR A 242 18.95 16.97 -7.33
C THR A 242 19.84 16.23 -8.34
N ARG A 243 21.14 16.55 -8.39
CA ARG A 243 22.12 15.98 -9.33
C ARG A 243 21.69 16.12 -10.80
N GLN A 244 20.90 17.16 -11.10
CA GLN A 244 20.23 17.32 -12.40
C GLN A 244 21.20 17.36 -13.58
N PHE A 245 22.44 17.81 -13.35
CA PHE A 245 23.48 17.95 -14.37
C PHE A 245 24.72 17.10 -14.08
N VAL A 246 24.62 16.11 -13.19
CA VAL A 246 25.74 15.20 -12.89
C VAL A 246 25.72 14.05 -13.88
N VAL A 247 26.70 14.01 -14.78
CA VAL A 247 26.89 12.92 -15.74
C VAL A 247 27.96 11.92 -15.25
N PRO A 248 27.88 10.63 -15.64
CA PRO A 248 28.91 9.64 -15.33
C PRO A 248 30.25 10.00 -16.00
N TYR A 249 31.36 9.80 -15.30
CA TYR A 249 32.71 10.15 -15.77
C TYR A 249 33.14 9.52 -17.11
N ASN A 250 32.44 8.46 -17.57
CA ASN A 250 32.77 7.74 -18.81
C ASN A 250 31.90 8.13 -20.02
N SER A 251 31.06 9.15 -19.96
CA SER A 251 30.45 9.70 -21.17
C SER A 251 31.48 10.57 -21.89
N LYS A 252 31.99 10.08 -23.02
CA LYS A 252 32.81 10.88 -23.95
C LYS A 252 32.12 12.20 -24.24
N GLU A 253 32.92 13.26 -24.21
CA GLU A 253 32.57 14.62 -24.62
C GLU A 253 31.91 14.60 -26.00
N ASP A 254 30.75 15.24 -26.11
CA ASP A 254 30.35 15.92 -27.35
C ASP A 254 30.37 17.42 -27.02
N THR A 255 31.44 18.08 -27.48
CA THR A 255 31.46 19.51 -27.79
C THR A 255 30.50 19.82 -28.93
#